data_AF-J2THL2-F1
#
_entry.id   AF-J2THL2-F1
#
_cell.length_a   1.000
_cell.length_b   1.000
_cell.length_c   1.000
_cell.angle_alpha   90.00
_cell.angle_beta   90.00
_cell.angle_gamma   90.00
#
_symmetry.space_group_name_H-M   'P 1'
#
loop_
_entity.id
_entity.type
_entity.pdbx_description
1 polymer ?
#
loop_
_entity_poly.entity_id
_entity_poly.type
_entity_poly.pdbx_seq_one_letter_code
_entity_poly.pdbx_strand_id
1 'polypeptide(L)'
;MPQHSVMLFWLLLTLSQVSAVHAQTPPDVQAFADRRDVCDVLRGEIPDADKKDSVEQVINDINRRCKGTDAALQNLKIKYADDTQVMSLLDQYESTIEASQ
;
A
#
# COMPACT_ATOMS: atom_id res chain seq x y z
N MET A 1 -51.24 -40.37 -1.55
CA MET A 1 -51.05 -38.92 -1.82
C MET A 1 -49.56 -38.63 -1.69
N PRO A 2 -48.96 -37.92 -2.65
CA PRO A 2 -47.58 -38.16 -3.07
C PRO A 2 -46.54 -37.50 -2.15
N GLN A 3 -45.63 -38.32 -1.63
CA GLN A 3 -44.53 -37.95 -0.75
C GLN A 3 -43.22 -37.70 -1.53
N HIS A 4 -43.32 -37.00 -2.67
CA HIS A 4 -42.19 -36.76 -3.58
C HIS A 4 -42.01 -35.29 -3.99
N SER A 5 -42.74 -34.35 -3.37
CA SER A 5 -42.80 -32.97 -3.88
C SER A 5 -41.90 -31.94 -3.18
N VAL A 6 -41.01 -32.36 -2.27
CA VAL A 6 -40.07 -31.44 -1.59
C VAL A 6 -38.61 -31.67 -2.04
N MET A 7 -38.36 -32.71 -2.84
CA MET A 7 -37.01 -33.13 -3.25
C MET A 7 -36.55 -32.50 -4.58
N LEU A 8 -37.06 -31.33 -4.95
CA LEU A 8 -36.74 -30.65 -6.23
C LEU A 8 -36.59 -29.12 -6.09
N PHE A 9 -36.36 -28.60 -4.88
CA PHE A 9 -36.09 -27.18 -4.65
C PHE A 9 -34.84 -26.93 -3.80
N TRP A 10 -33.85 -27.82 -3.93
CA TRP A 10 -32.51 -27.68 -3.33
C TRP A 10 -31.40 -27.98 -4.36
N LEU A 11 -31.68 -27.77 -5.66
CA LEU A 11 -30.75 -28.08 -6.75
C LEU A 11 -30.41 -26.87 -7.65
N LEU A 12 -30.61 -25.64 -7.18
CA LEU A 12 -30.30 -24.42 -7.95
C LEU A 12 -29.78 -23.29 -7.04
N LEU A 13 -28.82 -23.59 -6.16
CA LEU A 13 -27.92 -22.56 -5.64
C LEU A 13 -26.53 -22.87 -6.18
N THR A 14 -26.35 -22.62 -7.48
CA THR A 14 -25.04 -22.63 -8.11
C THR A 14 -24.20 -21.57 -7.41
N LEU A 15 -23.27 -22.03 -6.58
CA LEU A 15 -22.17 -21.26 -6.04
C LEU A 15 -21.45 -20.57 -7.21
N SER A 16 -21.83 -19.34 -7.53
CA SER A 16 -20.97 -18.42 -8.26
C SER A 16 -19.85 -18.05 -7.31
N GLN A 17 -18.85 -18.92 -7.20
CA GLN A 17 -17.57 -18.53 -6.67
C GLN A 17 -16.93 -17.63 -7.72
N VAL A 18 -17.19 -16.33 -7.62
CA VAL A 18 -16.30 -15.34 -8.20
C VAL A 18 -15.00 -15.52 -7.44
N SER A 19 -14.07 -16.28 -8.03
CA SER A 19 -12.69 -16.25 -7.63
C SER A 19 -12.22 -14.82 -7.86
N ALA A 20 -12.17 -14.01 -6.80
CA ALA A 20 -11.40 -12.80 -6.82
C ALA A 20 -9.96 -13.24 -7.15
N VAL A 21 -9.51 -12.98 -8.37
CA VAL A 21 -8.09 -12.96 -8.67
C VAL A 21 -7.54 -11.87 -7.75
N HIS A 22 -6.95 -12.29 -6.63
CA HIS A 22 -6.02 -11.43 -5.90
C HIS A 22 -4.90 -11.15 -6.90
N ALA A 23 -5.03 -10.04 -7.62
CA ALA A 23 -3.91 -9.50 -8.36
C ALA A 23 -2.82 -9.23 -7.32
N GLN A 24 -1.73 -9.97 -7.45
CA GLN A 24 -0.60 -9.87 -6.53
C GLN A 24 0.05 -8.51 -6.77
N THR A 25 0.30 -7.77 -5.69
CA THR A 25 1.04 -6.51 -5.75
C THR A 25 2.36 -6.74 -6.51
N PRO A 26 2.66 -5.93 -7.53
CA PRO A 26 3.92 -6.06 -8.25
C PRO A 26 5.12 -5.95 -7.30
N PRO A 27 6.20 -6.74 -7.50
CA PRO A 27 7.32 -6.79 -6.55
C PRO A 27 8.02 -5.45 -6.33
N ASP A 28 8.07 -4.58 -7.32
CA ASP A 28 8.64 -3.23 -7.23
C ASP A 28 7.73 -2.25 -6.47
N VAL A 29 6.40 -2.41 -6.59
CA VAL A 29 5.43 -1.67 -5.78
C VAL A 29 5.53 -2.11 -4.32
N GLN A 30 5.68 -3.40 -4.05
CA GLN A 30 5.89 -3.91 -2.69
C GLN A 30 7.22 -3.39 -2.11
N ALA A 31 8.31 -3.48 -2.87
CA ALA A 31 9.61 -2.99 -2.42
C ALA A 31 9.61 -1.47 -2.16
N PHE A 32 8.84 -0.71 -2.93
CA PHE A 32 8.62 0.70 -2.67
C PHE A 32 7.83 0.92 -1.37
N ALA A 33 6.71 0.23 -1.18
CA ALA A 33 5.89 0.32 0.03
C ALA A 33 6.71 0.01 1.29
N ASP A 34 7.42 -1.13 1.31
CA ASP A 34 8.26 -1.55 2.44
C ASP A 34 9.30 -0.48 2.82
N ARG A 35 9.84 0.24 1.84
CA ARG A 35 10.80 1.31 2.06
C ARG A 35 10.13 2.60 2.53
N ARG A 36 9.02 2.98 1.90
CA ARG A 36 8.35 4.25 2.12
C ARG A 36 7.63 4.27 3.47
N ASP A 37 7.01 3.17 3.87
CA ASP A 37 6.31 3.04 5.14
C ASP A 37 7.25 3.30 6.33
N VAL A 38 8.50 2.82 6.27
CA VAL A 38 9.51 3.09 7.31
C VAL A 38 9.83 4.58 7.41
N CYS A 39 9.91 5.28 6.28
CA CYS A 39 10.12 6.73 6.27
C CYS A 39 8.92 7.47 6.86
N ASP A 40 7.70 7.08 6.51
CA ASP A 40 6.47 7.73 6.99
C ASP A 40 6.28 7.52 8.51
N VAL A 41 6.63 6.34 9.03
CA VAL A 41 6.69 6.08 10.49
C VAL A 41 7.66 7.04 11.17
N LEU A 42 8.91 7.13 10.68
CA LEU A 42 9.93 8.01 11.28
C LEU A 42 9.54 9.49 11.23
N ARG A 43 8.86 9.93 10.16
CA ARG A 43 8.33 11.30 10.06
C ARG A 43 7.18 11.58 11.03
N GLY A 44 6.40 10.55 11.38
CA GLY A 44 5.32 10.65 12.36
C GLY A 44 5.79 10.59 13.81
N GLU A 45 6.99 10.07 14.07
CA GLU A 45 7.59 10.05 15.40
C GLU A 45 8.12 11.45 15.77
N ILE A 46 7.48 12.09 16.75
CA ILE A 46 7.93 13.37 17.30
C ILE A 46 8.97 13.08 18.39
N PRO A 47 10.27 13.39 18.19
CA PRO A 47 11.27 13.23 19.24
C PRO A 47 11.04 14.21 20.39
N ASP A 48 11.44 13.80 21.59
CA ASP A 48 11.49 14.67 22.77
C ASP A 48 12.42 15.86 22.53
N ALA A 49 11.85 17.06 22.46
CA ALA A 49 12.55 18.29 22.08
C ALA A 49 13.65 18.70 23.06
N ASP A 50 13.61 18.21 24.31
CA ASP A 50 14.62 18.51 25.33
C ASP A 50 15.94 17.75 25.08
N LYS A 51 15.96 16.80 24.14
CA LYS A 51 17.12 15.98 23.78
C LYS A 51 17.60 16.30 22.36
N LYS A 52 18.36 17.39 22.21
CA LYS A 52 18.89 17.87 20.91
C LYS A 52 19.58 16.78 20.08
N ASP A 53 20.43 15.96 20.71
CA ASP A 53 21.15 14.87 20.02
C ASP A 53 20.17 13.81 19.47
N SER A 54 19.05 13.59 20.15
CA SER A 54 17.98 12.69 19.70
C SER A 54 17.23 13.25 18.50
N VAL A 55 17.06 14.58 18.42
CA VAL A 55 16.38 15.24 17.31
C VAL A 55 17.22 15.16 16.03
N GLU A 56 18.52 15.44 16.11
CA GLU A 56 19.41 15.39 14.95
C GLU A 56 19.54 13.97 14.37
N GLN A 57 19.63 12.95 15.24
CA GLN A 57 19.65 11.55 14.81
C GLN A 57 18.37 11.17 14.06
N VAL A 58 17.20 11.55 14.57
CA VAL A 58 15.92 11.29 13.92
C VAL A 58 15.83 11.98 12.56
N ILE A 59 16.27 13.25 12.47
CA ILE A 59 16.30 13.97 11.18
C ILE A 59 17.22 13.26 10.18
N ASN A 60 18.40 12.81 10.61
CA ASN A 60 19.31 12.06 9.75
C ASN A 60 18.73 10.73 9.27
N ASP A 61 18.00 10.03 10.15
CA ASP A 61 17.33 8.78 9.81
C ASP A 61 16.18 8.98 8.83
N ILE A 62 15.35 10.02 9.04
CA ILE A 62 14.32 10.46 8.10
C ILE A 62 14.97 10.74 6.74
N ASN A 63 15.99 11.60 6.69
CA ASN A 63 16.65 11.95 5.42
C ASN A 63 17.21 10.73 4.70
N ARG A 64 17.81 9.79 5.43
CA ARG A 64 18.37 8.56 4.85
C ARG A 64 17.28 7.62 4.32
N ARG A 65 16.16 7.48 5.02
CA ARG A 65 15.08 6.55 4.64
C ARG A 65 14.20 7.13 3.54
N CYS A 66 13.87 8.41 3.61
CA CYS A 66 12.96 9.09 2.71
C CYS A 66 13.59 9.49 1.37
N LYS A 67 14.92 9.69 1.30
CA LYS A 67 15.58 10.21 0.08
C LYS A 67 15.33 9.36 -1.17
N GLY A 68 14.89 9.99 -2.26
CA GLY A 68 14.56 9.36 -3.54
C GLY A 68 13.26 8.54 -3.55
N THR A 69 12.46 8.56 -2.49
CA THR A 69 11.14 7.90 -2.49
C THR A 69 10.10 8.69 -3.26
N ASP A 70 10.20 10.02 -3.33
CA ASP A 70 9.29 10.86 -4.15
C ASP A 70 9.49 10.58 -5.65
N ALA A 71 10.75 10.49 -6.08
CA ALA A 71 11.09 10.11 -7.46
C ALA A 71 10.67 8.67 -7.77
N ALA A 72 10.83 7.74 -6.82
CA ALA A 72 10.39 6.35 -6.99
C ALA A 72 8.86 6.25 -7.14
N LEU A 73 8.10 6.99 -6.32
CA LEU A 73 6.65 7.06 -6.42
C LEU A 73 6.20 7.59 -7.78
N GLN A 74 6.80 8.69 -8.24
CA GLN A 74 6.52 9.24 -9.56
C GLN A 74 6.77 8.21 -10.67
N ASN A 75 7.92 7.54 -10.64
CA ASN A 75 8.27 6.53 -11.64
C ASN A 75 7.31 5.33 -11.63
N LEU A 76 6.86 4.89 -10.45
CA LEU A 76 5.89 3.81 -10.33
C LEU A 76 4.51 4.24 -10.86
N LYS A 77 4.05 5.46 -10.56
CA LYS A 77 2.80 5.99 -11.10
C LYS A 77 2.83 6.09 -12.64
N ILE A 78 3.97 6.47 -13.21
CA ILE A 78 4.16 6.45 -14.68
C ILE A 78 4.11 5.02 -15.22
N LYS A 79 4.82 4.08 -14.56
CA LYS A 79 4.91 2.68 -15.00
C LYS A 79 3.55 1.96 -14.96
N TYR A 80 2.74 2.24 -13.95
CA TYR A 80 1.46 1.57 -13.69
C TYR A 80 0.24 2.46 -14.02
N ALA A 81 0.39 3.42 -14.94
CA ALA A 81 -0.65 4.39 -15.27
C ALA A 81 -2.01 3.77 -15.67
N ASP A 82 -1.97 2.61 -16.34
CA ASP A 82 -3.17 1.90 -16.81
C ASP A 82 -3.67 0.82 -15.83
N ASP A 83 -2.93 0.56 -14.73
CA ASP A 83 -3.33 -0.41 -13.70
C ASP A 83 -4.03 0.31 -12.55
N THR A 84 -5.36 0.36 -12.62
CA THR A 84 -6.20 1.02 -11.62
C THR A 84 -6.01 0.50 -10.19
N GLN A 85 -5.67 -0.79 -10.03
CA GLN A 85 -5.48 -1.36 -8.70
C GLN A 85 -4.14 -0.90 -8.11
N VAL A 86 -3.06 -0.98 -8.90
CA VAL A 86 -1.75 -0.49 -8.47
C VAL A 86 -1.76 1.01 -8.26
N MET A 87 -2.42 1.77 -9.14
CA MET A 87 -2.56 3.21 -8.98
C MET A 87 -3.26 3.56 -7.66
N SER A 88 -4.36 2.86 -7.33
CA SER A 88 -5.03 3.05 -6.04
C SER A 88 -4.12 2.75 -4.84
N LEU A 89 -3.18 1.82 -4.96
CA LEU A 89 -2.19 1.58 -3.91
C LEU A 89 -1.20 2.74 -3.81
N LEU A 90 -0.65 3.20 -4.93
CA LEU A 90 0.34 4.28 -5.00
C LEU A 90 -0.25 5.65 -4.62
N ASP A 91 -1.55 5.87 -4.81
CA ASP A 91 -2.24 7.11 -4.45
C ASP A 91 -2.43 7.31 -2.95
N GLN A 92 -2.18 6.29 -2.13
CA GLN A 92 -2.18 6.41 -0.67
C GLN A 92 -0.95 7.16 -0.14
N TYR A 93 0.11 7.29 -0.96
CA TYR A 93 1.35 7.96 -0.57
C TYR A 93 1.36 9.44 -0.97
N GLU A 94 1.83 10.29 -0.05
CA GLU A 94 2.08 11.71 -0.34
C GLU A 94 3.12 11.88 -1.46
N SER A 95 2.83 12.76 -2.42
CA SER A 95 3.68 12.94 -3.61
C SER A 95 5.02 13.64 -3.32
N THR A 96 5.13 14.35 -2.19
CA THR A 96 6.29 15.17 -1.87
C THR A 96 6.49 15.24 -0.37
N ILE A 97 7.49 14.51 0.13
CA ILE A 97 7.85 14.50 1.56
C ILE A 97 9.33 14.78 1.80
N GLU A 98 10.15 14.68 0.76
CA GLU A 98 11.56 15.00 0.86
C GLU A 98 11.69 16.52 0.95
N ALA A 99 12.51 17.00 1.90
CA ALA A 99 12.90 18.40 1.86
C ALA A 99 13.60 18.65 0.52
N SER A 100 13.24 19.75 -0.16
CA SER A 100 13.94 20.25 -1.33
C SER A 100 15.45 20.26 -1.02
N GLN A 101 16.18 19.32 -1.62
CA GLN A 101 17.64 19.19 -1.50
C GLN A 101 18.35 20.36 -2.17
#